data_AF-A0A7K2YCQ5-F1
#
_entry.id   AF-A0A7K2YCQ5-F1
#
_cell.length_a   1.000
_cell.length_b   1.000
_cell.length_c   1.000
_cell.angle_alpha   90.00
_cell.angle_beta   90.00
_cell.angle_gamma   90.00
#
_symmetry.space_group_name_H-M   'P 1'
#
loop_
_entity.id
_entity.type
_entity.pdbx_description
1 polymer ?
#
loop_
_entity_poly.entity_id
_entity_poly.type
_entity_poly.pdbx_seq_one_letter_code
_entity_poly.pdbx_strand_id
1 'polypeptide(L)'
;MDVVVERVGNVTRERYEQIVAEARALVAQVARAQFSLGDKALEIEPMRSVGGSVAKGTDDLFTVGESLALFADDIGVAAATVEDWRWTASRWPAARRRGDLSFTVHRVLASITDDDERWSAIVDPPLDERVGRRRWTNDTAKRRVGHRVERPVTTEEKVRVVTDLTRDEDVARRVTTDLLRRPAAAEGVGAEDRVRVVAELTRDDAVAQQVTSELLRRPAAGRCATTPPDSWSTGPSSTIPRRPARRSANASRQSGRSNTAWNTSTWSGRAISTWPRWAGWSRGCGARSSPRTNVRPSAAR
;
A
#
# COMPACT_ATOMS: atom_id res chain seq x y z
N MET A 1 -7.82 16.99 -43.65
CA MET A 1 -7.15 16.67 -42.37
C MET A 1 -8.23 16.16 -41.45
N ASP A 2 -8.33 14.85 -41.26
CA ASP A 2 -9.26 14.26 -40.30
C ASP A 2 -8.79 14.64 -38.89
N VAL A 3 -9.59 15.45 -38.20
CA VAL A 3 -9.42 15.72 -36.79
C VAL A 3 -9.72 14.40 -36.08
N VAL A 4 -8.68 13.66 -35.71
CA VAL A 4 -8.83 12.50 -34.84
C VAL A 4 -9.33 13.03 -33.50
N VAL A 5 -10.65 13.03 -33.32
CA VAL A 5 -11.28 13.42 -32.05
C VAL A 5 -10.73 12.47 -31.00
N GLU A 6 -9.99 13.00 -30.02
CA GLU A 6 -9.44 12.21 -28.94
C GLU A 6 -10.60 11.59 -28.14
N ARG A 7 -10.68 10.25 -28.12
CA ARG A 7 -11.74 9.49 -27.44
C ARG A 7 -11.17 8.74 -26.26
N VAL A 8 -11.95 8.70 -25.18
CA VAL A 8 -11.69 7.83 -24.03
C VAL A 8 -12.77 6.75 -24.01
N GLY A 9 -12.42 5.58 -24.56
CA GLY A 9 -13.40 4.53 -24.82
C GLY A 9 -14.51 5.02 -25.77
N ASN A 10 -15.76 4.97 -25.30
CA ASN A 10 -16.95 5.31 -26.09
C ASN A 10 -17.34 6.80 -26.07
N VAL A 11 -16.61 7.66 -25.35
CA VAL A 11 -16.94 9.08 -25.23
C VAL A 11 -15.80 9.97 -25.74
N THR A 12 -16.13 11.20 -26.13
CA THR A 12 -15.13 12.22 -26.42
C THR A 12 -14.37 12.63 -25.16
N ARG A 13 -13.17 13.19 -25.32
CA ARG A 13 -12.35 13.76 -24.24
C ARG A 13 -13.12 14.74 -23.35
N GLU A 14 -13.85 15.67 -23.98
CA GLU A 14 -14.69 16.67 -23.28
C GLU A 14 -15.80 16.01 -22.46
N ARG A 15 -16.55 15.06 -23.05
CA ARG A 15 -17.62 14.35 -22.34
C ARG A 15 -17.06 13.51 -21.18
N TYR A 16 -15.89 12.90 -21.36
CA TYR A 16 -15.22 12.19 -20.26
C TYR A 16 -14.90 13.13 -19.10
N GLU A 17 -14.43 14.35 -19.36
CA GLU A 17 -14.13 15.33 -18.31
C GLU A 17 -15.38 15.78 -17.56
N GLN A 18 -16.50 15.99 -18.27
CA GLN A 18 -17.79 16.25 -17.66
C GLN A 18 -18.24 15.09 -16.75
N ILE A 19 -18.14 13.84 -17.24
CA ILE A 19 -18.46 12.64 -16.44
C ILE A 19 -17.56 12.56 -15.20
N VAL A 20 -16.28 12.88 -15.32
CA VAL A 20 -15.36 12.89 -14.17
C VAL A 20 -15.76 13.95 -13.14
N ALA A 21 -16.19 15.13 -13.57
CA ALA A 21 -16.68 16.18 -12.68
C ALA A 21 -17.95 15.74 -11.94
N GLU A 22 -18.93 15.19 -12.66
CA GLU A 22 -20.18 14.64 -12.10
C GLU A 22 -19.88 13.49 -11.10
N ALA A 23 -19.00 12.55 -11.48
CA ALA A 23 -18.61 11.43 -10.63
C ALA A 23 -17.89 11.88 -9.34
N ARG A 24 -17.08 12.95 -9.40
CA ARG A 24 -16.44 13.52 -8.20
C ARG A 24 -17.46 14.09 -7.22
N ALA A 25 -18.51 14.74 -7.70
CA ALA A 25 -19.60 15.21 -6.85
C ALA A 25 -20.31 14.04 -6.14
N LEU A 26 -20.55 12.93 -6.84
CA LEU A 26 -21.12 11.72 -6.24
C LEU A 26 -20.17 11.11 -5.19
N VAL A 27 -18.88 11.02 -5.48
CA VAL A 27 -17.87 10.54 -4.52
C VAL A 27 -17.82 11.42 -3.27
N ALA A 28 -17.94 12.75 -3.41
CA ALA A 28 -18.01 13.67 -2.29
C ALA A 28 -19.26 13.43 -1.42
N GLN A 29 -20.41 13.12 -2.04
CA GLN A 29 -21.63 12.76 -1.32
C GLN A 29 -21.47 11.45 -0.54
N VAL A 30 -20.89 10.43 -1.17
CA VAL A 30 -20.59 9.16 -0.51
C VAL A 30 -19.63 9.37 0.67
N ALA A 31 -18.58 10.19 0.49
CA ALA A 31 -17.63 10.49 1.55
C ALA A 31 -18.29 11.19 2.74
N ARG A 32 -19.21 12.15 2.49
CA ARG A 32 -19.99 12.78 3.55
C ARG A 32 -20.83 11.77 4.33
N ALA A 33 -21.53 10.87 3.64
CA ALA A 33 -22.32 9.83 4.29
C ALA A 33 -21.45 8.91 5.16
N GLN A 34 -20.30 8.47 4.66
CA GLN A 34 -19.35 7.64 5.40
C GLN A 34 -18.82 8.35 6.65
N PHE A 35 -18.48 9.64 6.55
CA PHE A 35 -18.10 10.43 7.70
C PHE A 35 -19.23 10.57 8.72
N SER A 36 -20.46 10.86 8.28
CA SER A 36 -21.61 10.96 9.18
C SER A 36 -21.92 9.64 9.90
N LEU A 37 -21.75 8.49 9.23
CA LEU A 37 -21.88 7.18 9.85
C LEU A 37 -20.74 6.90 10.84
N GLY A 38 -19.51 7.30 10.50
CA GLY A 38 -18.37 7.24 11.41
C GLY A 38 -18.54 8.13 12.65
N ASP A 39 -19.11 9.33 12.50
CA ASP A 39 -19.42 10.22 13.62
C ASP A 39 -20.47 9.61 14.56
N LYS A 40 -21.52 8.99 14.00
CA LYS A 40 -22.52 8.24 14.79
C LYS A 40 -21.88 7.06 15.52
N ALA A 41 -20.99 6.33 14.85
CA ALA A 41 -20.25 5.24 15.50
C ALA A 41 -19.33 5.73 16.64
N LEU A 42 -18.80 6.96 16.55
CA LEU A 42 -18.05 7.60 17.64
C LEU A 42 -18.94 8.08 18.79
N GLU A 43 -20.17 8.48 18.48
CA GLU A 43 -21.20 8.83 19.48
C GLU A 43 -21.63 7.59 20.27
N ILE A 44 -21.81 6.44 19.59
CA ILE A 44 -22.14 5.15 20.22
C ILE A 44 -20.96 4.65 21.06
N GLU A 45 -19.76 4.60 20.47
CA GLU A 45 -18.54 4.17 21.15
C GLU A 45 -17.39 5.16 20.89
N PRO A 46 -17.01 6.02 21.85
CA PRO A 46 -15.85 6.88 21.71
C PRO A 46 -14.54 6.09 21.58
N MET A 47 -13.52 6.63 20.90
CA MET A 47 -12.21 5.97 20.82
C MET A 47 -11.58 5.88 22.22
N ARG A 48 -11.25 4.66 22.66
CA ARG A 48 -10.57 4.42 23.94
C ARG A 48 -9.05 4.58 23.77
N SER A 49 -8.36 5.08 24.79
CA SER A 49 -6.89 5.15 24.78
C SER A 49 -6.31 3.72 24.79
N VAL A 50 -5.39 3.45 23.89
CA VAL A 50 -4.75 2.13 23.78
C VAL A 50 -3.82 1.93 24.98
N GLY A 51 -4.09 0.93 25.82
CA GLY A 51 -3.17 0.51 26.89
C GLY A 51 -3.68 0.60 28.33
N GLY A 52 -4.93 1.02 28.55
CA GLY A 52 -5.57 0.86 29.86
C GLY A 52 -6.19 -0.53 29.97
N SER A 53 -5.65 -1.40 30.82
CA SER A 53 -6.40 -2.56 31.30
C SER A 53 -7.68 -2.03 31.95
N VAL A 54 -8.83 -2.21 31.31
CA VAL A 54 -10.10 -1.93 31.97
C VAL A 54 -10.15 -2.87 33.16
N ALA A 55 -10.25 -2.32 34.37
CA ALA A 55 -10.44 -3.13 35.56
C ALA A 55 -11.68 -4.00 35.30
N LYS A 56 -11.53 -5.33 35.38
CA LYS A 56 -12.64 -6.27 35.47
C LYS A 56 -13.54 -5.79 36.61
N GLY A 57 -14.63 -5.09 36.32
CA GLY A 57 -15.45 -4.51 37.38
C GLY A 57 -16.48 -3.47 36.96
N THR A 58 -16.43 -2.91 35.74
CA THR A 58 -17.61 -2.24 35.18
C THR A 58 -18.44 -3.26 34.41
N ASP A 59 -19.67 -3.45 34.87
CA ASP A 59 -20.77 -4.25 34.34
C ASP A 59 -21.22 -3.77 32.93
N ASP A 60 -20.28 -3.47 32.03
CA ASP A 60 -20.58 -3.16 30.64
C ASP A 60 -21.00 -4.47 29.96
N LEU A 61 -22.32 -4.66 29.89
CA LEU A 61 -22.96 -5.82 29.27
C LEU A 61 -22.66 -5.94 27.76
N PHE A 62 -22.08 -4.91 27.15
CA PHE A 62 -21.67 -4.90 25.74
C PHE A 62 -20.20 -4.50 25.61
N THR A 63 -19.43 -5.33 24.91
CA THR A 63 -18.12 -4.93 24.41
C THR A 63 -18.27 -3.91 23.27
N VAL A 64 -17.23 -3.11 23.02
CA VAL A 64 -17.15 -2.17 21.88
C VAL A 64 -17.47 -2.87 20.54
N GLY A 65 -17.03 -4.13 20.40
CA GLY A 65 -17.28 -4.90 19.19
C GLY A 65 -18.75 -5.27 19.03
N GLU A 66 -19.44 -5.63 20.12
CA GLU A 66 -20.85 -6.02 20.08
C GLU A 66 -21.77 -4.82 19.80
N SER A 67 -21.53 -3.67 20.43
CA SER A 67 -22.31 -2.45 20.17
C SER A 67 -22.16 -1.96 18.73
N LEU A 68 -20.95 -2.02 18.17
CA LEU A 68 -20.71 -1.70 16.76
C LEU A 68 -21.26 -2.76 15.80
N ALA A 69 -21.26 -4.04 16.17
CA ALA A 69 -21.87 -5.10 15.37
C ALA A 69 -23.38 -4.93 15.27
N LEU A 70 -24.07 -4.64 16.39
CA LEU A 70 -25.50 -4.33 16.40
C LEU A 70 -25.82 -3.14 15.50
N PHE A 71 -25.07 -2.04 15.64
CA PHE A 71 -25.25 -0.87 14.77
C PHE A 71 -25.02 -1.19 13.29
N ALA A 72 -24.02 -2.03 12.97
CA ALA A 72 -23.70 -2.43 11.62
C ALA A 72 -24.81 -3.31 11.00
N ASP A 73 -25.35 -4.26 11.77
CA ASP A 73 -26.45 -5.12 11.37
C ASP A 73 -27.73 -4.32 11.08
N ASP A 74 -28.06 -3.35 11.95
CA ASP A 74 -29.24 -2.48 11.80
C ASP A 74 -29.21 -1.61 10.53
N ILE A 75 -28.01 -1.18 10.10
CA ILE A 75 -27.85 -0.39 8.87
C ILE A 75 -27.45 -1.24 7.65
N GLY A 76 -27.32 -2.56 7.81
CA GLY A 76 -27.01 -3.51 6.73
C GLY A 76 -25.59 -3.42 6.17
N VAL A 77 -24.58 -3.18 7.01
CA VAL A 77 -23.16 -3.16 6.60
C VAL A 77 -22.31 -4.07 7.51
N ALA A 78 -21.10 -4.40 7.09
CA ALA A 78 -20.20 -5.21 7.92
C ALA A 78 -19.65 -4.39 9.12
N ALA A 79 -19.56 -5.00 10.30
CA ALA A 79 -18.98 -4.37 11.51
C ALA A 79 -17.60 -3.76 11.26
N ALA A 80 -16.71 -4.48 10.57
CA ALA A 80 -15.38 -3.98 10.19
C ALA A 80 -15.43 -2.70 9.32
N THR A 81 -16.50 -2.50 8.54
CA THR A 81 -16.70 -1.28 7.76
C THR A 81 -17.06 -0.10 8.66
N VAL A 82 -17.92 -0.32 9.67
CA VAL A 82 -18.24 0.69 10.69
C VAL A 82 -17.00 1.04 11.51
N GLU A 83 -16.19 0.06 11.90
CA GLU A 83 -14.91 0.28 12.59
C GLU A 83 -13.96 1.16 11.75
N ASP A 84 -13.80 0.86 10.46
CA ASP A 84 -13.02 1.67 9.52
C ASP A 84 -13.56 3.11 9.43
N TRP A 85 -14.88 3.28 9.39
CA TRP A 85 -15.52 4.60 9.35
C TRP A 85 -15.30 5.39 10.62
N ARG A 86 -15.55 4.75 11.77
CA ARG A 86 -15.35 5.31 13.11
C ARG A 86 -13.91 5.73 13.32
N TRP A 87 -12.96 4.85 13.02
CA TRP A 87 -11.54 5.15 13.15
C TRP A 87 -11.15 6.33 12.26
N THR A 88 -11.56 6.34 10.99
CA THR A 88 -11.25 7.45 10.07
C THR A 88 -11.87 8.76 10.54
N ALA A 89 -13.13 8.75 10.99
CA ALA A 89 -13.81 9.93 11.51
C ALA A 89 -13.10 10.50 12.75
N SER A 90 -12.55 9.64 13.62
CA SER A 90 -11.83 10.06 14.82
C SER A 90 -10.54 10.82 14.50
N ARG A 91 -9.89 10.47 13.39
CA ARG A 91 -8.64 11.09 12.92
C ARG A 91 -8.87 12.39 12.15
N TRP A 92 -10.10 12.62 11.71
CA TRP A 92 -10.53 13.77 10.90
C TRP A 92 -11.75 14.46 11.53
N PRO A 93 -11.55 15.38 12.48
CA PRO A 93 -12.63 16.22 12.99
C PRO A 93 -13.35 16.96 11.86
N ALA A 94 -14.64 17.26 12.01
CA ALA A 94 -15.46 17.84 10.95
C ALA A 94 -14.83 19.10 10.29
N ALA A 95 -14.21 19.96 11.09
CA ALA A 95 -13.54 21.18 10.63
C ALA A 95 -12.26 20.94 9.81
N ARG A 96 -11.68 19.74 9.86
CA ARG A 96 -10.44 19.36 9.15
C ARG A 96 -10.69 18.48 7.92
N ARG A 97 -11.95 18.11 7.65
CA ARG A 97 -12.32 17.28 6.50
C ARG A 97 -12.32 18.11 5.21
N ARG A 98 -11.89 17.49 4.12
CA ARG A 98 -11.97 18.10 2.79
C ARG A 98 -13.10 17.48 1.98
N GLY A 99 -14.13 18.27 1.70
CA GLY A 99 -15.33 17.81 0.99
C GLY A 99 -15.09 17.39 -0.47
N ASP A 100 -13.98 17.80 -1.07
CA ASP A 100 -13.61 17.48 -2.46
C ASP A 100 -12.73 16.22 -2.59
N LEU A 101 -12.32 15.62 -1.46
CA LEU A 101 -11.53 14.41 -1.43
C LEU A 101 -12.40 13.19 -1.08
N SER A 102 -12.01 12.03 -1.61
CA SER A 102 -12.69 10.79 -1.27
C SER A 102 -12.41 10.38 0.18
N PHE A 103 -13.33 9.61 0.76
CA PHE A 103 -13.14 9.00 2.07
C PHE A 103 -11.90 8.09 2.11
N THR A 104 -11.62 7.38 1.01
CA THR A 104 -10.43 6.52 0.91
C THR A 104 -9.13 7.29 1.09
N VAL A 105 -9.01 8.49 0.53
CA VAL A 105 -7.82 9.33 0.73
C VAL A 105 -7.68 9.72 2.19
N HIS A 106 -8.77 10.15 2.84
CA HIS A 106 -8.75 10.45 4.27
C HIS A 106 -8.35 9.24 5.11
N ARG A 107 -8.91 8.06 4.81
CA ARG A 107 -8.59 6.81 5.51
C ARG A 107 -7.12 6.43 5.35
N VAL A 108 -6.54 6.59 4.17
CA VAL A 108 -5.11 6.33 3.96
C VAL A 108 -4.25 7.32 4.73
N LEU A 109 -4.55 8.63 4.64
CA LEU A 109 -3.79 9.66 5.37
C LEU A 109 -4.01 9.62 6.89
N ALA A 110 -5.09 8.99 7.36
CA ALA A 110 -5.37 8.77 8.78
C ALA A 110 -4.30 7.90 9.48
N SER A 111 -3.51 7.13 8.72
CA SER A 111 -2.38 6.36 9.27
C SER A 111 -1.18 7.22 9.68
N ILE A 112 -1.13 8.49 9.26
CA ILE A 112 -0.13 9.44 9.78
C ILE A 112 -0.42 9.66 11.26
N THR A 113 0.51 9.25 12.12
CA THR A 113 0.37 9.28 13.58
C THR A 113 0.27 10.71 14.11
N ASP A 114 1.12 11.60 13.60
CA ASP A 114 1.14 13.01 13.99
C ASP A 114 -0.07 13.77 13.40
N ASP A 115 -0.77 14.51 14.26
CA ASP A 115 -2.01 15.18 13.90
C ASP A 115 -1.78 16.42 13.04
N ASP A 116 -0.75 17.22 13.34
CA ASP A 116 -0.43 18.42 12.59
C ASP A 116 0.16 18.09 11.21
N GLU A 117 1.02 17.06 11.12
CA GLU A 117 1.50 16.52 9.84
C GLU A 117 0.33 16.02 9.00
N ARG A 118 -0.61 15.28 9.61
CA ARG A 118 -1.77 14.76 8.89
C ARG A 118 -2.65 15.89 8.36
N TRP A 119 -2.97 16.88 9.19
CA TRP A 119 -3.82 18.00 8.80
C TRP A 119 -3.15 18.93 7.79
N SER A 120 -1.83 19.10 7.85
CA SER A 120 -1.10 19.86 6.83
C SER A 120 -1.03 19.09 5.50
N ALA A 121 -0.79 17.77 5.56
CA ALA A 121 -0.67 16.93 4.37
C ALA A 121 -1.93 17.00 3.50
N ILE A 122 -3.14 16.93 4.07
CA ILE A 122 -4.36 16.91 3.25
C ILE A 122 -4.58 18.21 2.44
N VAL A 123 -3.99 19.33 2.89
CA VAL A 123 -4.11 20.63 2.23
C VAL A 123 -3.12 20.79 1.08
N ASP A 124 -1.93 20.18 1.15
CA ASP A 124 -0.91 20.22 0.10
C ASP A 124 -0.85 18.90 -0.69
N PRO A 125 -1.66 18.75 -1.77
CA PRO A 125 -1.62 17.56 -2.58
C PRO A 125 -0.30 17.45 -3.38
N PRO A 126 0.30 16.24 -3.46
CA PRO A 126 1.50 16.00 -4.24
C PRO A 126 1.23 16.05 -5.74
N LEU A 127 2.30 16.18 -6.53
CA LEU A 127 2.24 16.10 -7.99
C LEU A 127 1.88 14.68 -8.43
N ASP A 128 0.79 14.55 -9.18
CA ASP A 128 0.49 13.32 -9.92
C ASP A 128 1.29 13.31 -11.22
N GLU A 129 2.42 12.59 -11.22
CA GLU A 129 3.36 12.50 -12.35
C GLU A 129 2.70 12.11 -13.67
N ARG A 130 1.60 11.34 -13.63
CA ARG A 130 0.90 10.89 -14.84
C ARG A 130 0.17 12.02 -15.56
N VAL A 131 -0.36 12.98 -14.80
CA VAL A 131 -1.19 14.07 -15.34
C VAL A 131 -0.50 15.43 -15.20
N GLY A 132 0.63 15.49 -14.49
CA GLY A 132 1.38 16.72 -14.25
C GLY A 132 0.62 17.74 -13.41
N ARG A 133 -0.38 17.31 -12.62
CA ARG A 133 -1.22 18.19 -11.78
C ARG A 133 -1.14 17.77 -10.32
N ARG A 134 -1.16 18.75 -9.41
CA ARG A 134 -1.20 18.47 -7.96
C ARG A 134 -2.59 18.01 -7.56
N ARG A 135 -2.71 16.76 -7.13
CA ARG A 135 -3.98 16.19 -6.66
C ARG A 135 -3.78 14.95 -5.80
N TRP A 136 -4.72 14.73 -4.88
CA TRP A 136 -4.83 13.46 -4.20
C TRP A 136 -5.50 12.41 -5.09
N THR A 137 -4.84 11.27 -5.18
CA THR A 137 -5.33 10.00 -5.72
C THR A 137 -5.09 8.94 -4.65
N ASN A 138 -5.67 7.75 -4.82
CA ASN A 138 -5.41 6.64 -3.90
C ASN A 138 -3.90 6.32 -3.84
N ASP A 139 -3.23 6.23 -5.00
CA ASP A 139 -1.81 5.93 -5.07
C ASP A 139 -0.93 7.06 -4.50
N THR A 140 -1.25 8.33 -4.75
CA THR A 140 -0.47 9.42 -4.17
C THR A 140 -0.63 9.50 -2.66
N ALA A 141 -1.83 9.22 -2.12
CA ALA A 141 -2.06 9.09 -0.68
C ALA A 141 -1.25 7.92 -0.08
N LYS A 142 -1.32 6.74 -0.71
CA LYS A 142 -0.56 5.55 -0.29
C LYS A 142 0.94 5.80 -0.28
N ARG A 143 1.46 6.45 -1.33
CA ARG A 143 2.87 6.84 -1.43
C ARG A 143 3.29 7.76 -0.30
N ARG A 144 2.46 8.76 0.05
CA ARG A 144 2.76 9.70 1.15
C ARG A 144 2.96 9.00 2.49
N VAL A 145 2.25 7.91 2.73
CA VAL A 145 2.33 7.12 3.98
C VAL A 145 3.19 5.85 3.85
N GLY A 146 3.92 5.69 2.74
CA GLY A 146 4.78 4.53 2.49
C GLY A 146 4.04 3.21 2.22
N HIS A 147 2.72 3.25 2.03
CA HIS A 147 1.93 2.07 1.68
C HIS A 147 2.18 1.61 0.24
N ARG A 148 1.90 0.34 -0.03
CA ARG A 148 1.97 -0.22 -1.38
C ARG A 148 0.95 0.45 -2.31
N VAL A 149 1.46 1.07 -3.35
CA VAL A 149 0.68 1.67 -4.45
C VAL A 149 0.14 0.58 -5.38
N GLU A 150 -1.01 0.83 -6.00
CA GLU A 150 -1.56 -0.07 -7.02
C GLU A 150 -0.83 0.06 -8.35
N ARG A 151 -0.38 1.29 -8.66
CA ARG A 151 0.33 1.60 -9.90
C ARG A 151 1.74 2.11 -9.59
N PRO A 152 2.74 1.22 -9.53
CA PRO A 152 4.11 1.62 -9.27
C PRO A 152 4.68 2.40 -10.46
N VAL A 153 5.18 3.60 -10.21
CA VAL A 153 5.76 4.48 -11.23
C VAL A 153 7.29 4.49 -11.12
N THR A 154 7.80 4.66 -9.90
CA THR A 154 9.25 4.73 -9.65
C THR A 154 9.90 3.35 -9.72
N THR A 155 11.21 3.31 -9.99
CA THR A 155 11.97 2.05 -9.99
C THR A 155 11.88 1.37 -8.63
N GLU A 156 11.99 2.12 -7.53
CA GLU A 156 11.90 1.57 -6.17
C GLU A 156 10.54 0.91 -5.90
N GLU A 157 9.44 1.54 -6.33
CA GLU A 157 8.10 0.97 -6.18
C GLU A 157 7.95 -0.34 -6.98
N LYS A 158 8.49 -0.37 -8.20
CA LYS A 158 8.48 -1.57 -9.05
C LYS A 158 9.30 -2.69 -8.41
N VAL A 159 10.50 -2.36 -7.90
CA VAL A 159 11.34 -3.32 -7.17
C VAL A 159 10.59 -3.88 -5.97
N ARG A 160 9.95 -3.04 -5.16
CA ARG A 160 9.15 -3.50 -4.00
C ARG A 160 8.03 -4.46 -4.41
N VAL A 161 7.33 -4.18 -5.51
CA VAL A 161 6.29 -5.08 -6.04
C VAL A 161 6.89 -6.42 -6.47
N VAL A 162 8.03 -6.40 -7.17
CA VAL A 162 8.74 -7.63 -7.55
C VAL A 162 9.18 -8.40 -6.31
N THR A 163 9.80 -7.74 -5.33
CA THR A 163 10.24 -8.36 -4.07
C THR A 163 9.09 -9.01 -3.30
N ASP A 164 7.92 -8.36 -3.24
CA ASP A 164 6.73 -8.93 -2.62
C ASP A 164 6.26 -10.20 -3.37
N LEU A 165 6.27 -10.17 -4.71
CA LEU A 165 5.86 -11.31 -5.53
C LEU A 165 6.86 -12.47 -5.44
N THR A 166 8.15 -12.19 -5.34
CA THR A 166 9.20 -13.21 -5.18
C THR A 166 9.31 -13.75 -3.74
N ARG A 167 8.38 -13.43 -2.84
CA ARG A 167 8.22 -14.21 -1.59
C ARG A 167 7.64 -15.60 -1.85
N ASP A 168 6.93 -15.76 -2.96
CA ASP A 168 6.53 -17.06 -3.47
C ASP A 168 7.74 -17.68 -4.21
N GLU A 169 8.17 -18.86 -3.76
CA GLU A 169 9.36 -19.54 -4.28
C GLU A 169 9.22 -19.97 -5.75
N ASP A 170 8.01 -20.30 -6.22
CA ASP A 170 7.80 -20.66 -7.63
C ASP A 170 7.90 -19.43 -8.53
N VAL A 171 7.35 -18.29 -8.06
CA VAL A 171 7.53 -17.00 -8.73
C VAL A 171 9.00 -16.59 -8.72
N ALA A 172 9.69 -16.70 -7.58
CA ALA A 172 11.10 -16.37 -7.43
C ALA A 172 11.98 -17.18 -8.39
N ARG A 173 11.76 -18.50 -8.47
CA ARG A 173 12.47 -19.40 -9.39
C ARG A 173 12.28 -19.00 -10.85
N ARG A 174 11.05 -18.67 -11.25
CA ARG A 174 10.73 -18.29 -12.63
C ARG A 174 11.35 -16.94 -12.99
N VAL A 175 11.23 -15.95 -12.11
CA VAL A 175 11.83 -14.61 -12.28
C VAL A 175 13.35 -14.73 -12.36
N THR A 176 13.98 -15.50 -11.46
CA THR A 176 15.43 -15.70 -11.46
C THR A 176 15.91 -16.31 -12.78
N THR A 177 15.22 -17.33 -13.28
CA THR A 177 15.54 -17.96 -14.58
C THR A 177 15.43 -16.97 -15.74
N ASP A 178 14.40 -16.12 -15.75
CA ASP A 178 14.21 -15.09 -16.78
C ASP A 178 15.32 -14.03 -16.73
N LEU A 179 15.66 -13.56 -15.53
CA LEU A 179 16.72 -12.56 -15.32
C LEU A 179 18.10 -13.10 -15.75
N LEU A 180 18.44 -14.34 -15.40
CA LEU A 180 19.71 -14.98 -15.79
C LEU A 180 19.84 -15.15 -17.31
N ARG A 181 18.73 -15.23 -18.05
CA ARG A 181 18.73 -15.31 -19.53
C ARG A 181 18.95 -13.96 -20.21
N ARG A 182 18.94 -12.86 -19.46
CA ARG A 182 19.05 -11.49 -19.98
C ARG A 182 20.44 -10.91 -19.66
N PRO A 183 21.46 -11.06 -20.52
CA PRO A 183 22.82 -10.64 -20.22
C PRO A 183 22.92 -9.15 -19.86
N ALA A 184 22.13 -8.29 -20.49
CA ALA A 184 22.07 -6.86 -20.17
C ALA A 184 21.60 -6.55 -18.73
N ALA A 185 20.81 -7.43 -18.11
CA ALA A 185 20.41 -7.26 -16.70
C ALA A 185 21.58 -7.54 -15.74
N ALA A 186 22.53 -8.39 -16.15
CA ALA A 186 23.70 -8.74 -15.36
C ALA A 186 24.87 -7.75 -15.51
N GLU A 187 24.87 -6.89 -16.54
CA GLU A 187 25.92 -5.89 -16.78
C GLU A 187 26.01 -4.85 -15.67
N GLY A 188 24.88 -4.48 -15.06
CA GLY A 188 24.83 -3.56 -13.93
C GLY A 188 25.16 -4.19 -12.57
N VAL A 189 25.36 -5.52 -12.52
CA VAL A 189 25.68 -6.24 -11.27
C VAL A 189 27.19 -6.24 -11.07
N GLY A 190 27.62 -5.84 -9.86
CA GLY A 190 29.04 -5.82 -9.48
C GLY A 190 29.72 -7.16 -9.72
N ALA A 191 31.01 -7.15 -10.09
CA ALA A 191 31.75 -8.39 -10.34
C ALA A 191 31.78 -9.30 -9.11
N GLU A 192 31.87 -8.73 -7.90
CA GLU A 192 31.81 -9.47 -6.64
C GLU A 192 30.48 -10.21 -6.46
N ASP A 193 29.35 -9.54 -6.67
CA ASP A 193 28.02 -10.15 -6.55
C ASP A 193 27.82 -11.24 -7.60
N ARG A 194 28.31 -11.05 -8.82
CA ARG A 194 28.28 -12.09 -9.86
C ARG A 194 29.09 -13.31 -9.47
N VAL A 195 30.29 -13.12 -8.93
CA VAL A 195 31.13 -14.24 -8.44
C VAL A 195 30.43 -14.95 -7.28
N ARG A 196 29.82 -14.21 -6.37
CA ARG A 196 29.05 -14.77 -5.25
C ARG A 196 27.88 -15.62 -5.75
N VAL A 197 27.07 -15.10 -6.67
CA VAL A 197 25.96 -15.85 -7.27
C VAL A 197 26.44 -17.12 -7.96
N VAL A 198 27.54 -17.06 -8.72
CA VAL A 198 28.13 -18.25 -9.35
C VAL A 198 28.58 -19.25 -8.29
N ALA A 199 29.27 -18.81 -7.24
CA ALA A 199 29.73 -19.67 -6.15
C ALA A 199 28.56 -20.37 -5.43
N GLU A 200 27.46 -19.66 -5.19
CA GLU A 200 26.23 -20.23 -4.61
C GLU A 200 25.60 -21.27 -5.54
N LEU A 201 25.50 -20.99 -6.84
CA LEU A 201 24.95 -21.94 -7.83
C LEU A 201 25.83 -23.18 -8.02
N THR A 202 27.15 -23.05 -7.89
CA THR A 202 28.10 -24.17 -7.96
C THR A 202 28.28 -24.90 -6.63
N ARG A 203 27.46 -24.62 -5.60
CA ARG A 203 27.37 -25.54 -4.45
C ARG A 203 26.75 -26.88 -4.81
N ASP A 204 25.98 -26.92 -5.90
CA ASP A 204 25.53 -28.16 -6.50
C ASP A 204 26.67 -28.78 -7.34
N ASP A 205 27.14 -29.96 -6.93
CA ASP A 205 28.28 -30.65 -7.54
C ASP A 205 28.08 -30.95 -9.03
N ALA A 206 26.84 -31.26 -9.46
CA ALA A 206 26.55 -31.53 -10.86
C ALA A 206 26.64 -30.25 -11.70
N VAL A 207 26.15 -29.12 -11.17
CA VAL A 207 26.28 -27.81 -11.80
C VAL A 207 27.76 -27.39 -11.85
N ALA A 208 28.50 -27.58 -10.76
CA ALA A 208 29.93 -27.27 -10.68
C ALA A 208 30.75 -28.04 -11.72
N GLN A 209 30.49 -29.33 -11.89
CA GLN A 209 31.16 -30.17 -12.87
C GLN A 209 30.89 -29.68 -14.31
N GLN A 210 29.63 -29.34 -14.62
CA GLN A 210 29.25 -28.86 -15.96
C GLN A 210 29.87 -27.50 -16.27
N VAL A 211 29.82 -26.55 -15.33
CA VAL A 211 30.44 -25.21 -15.50
C VAL A 211 31.95 -25.34 -15.67
N THR A 212 32.61 -26.17 -14.86
CA THR A 212 34.06 -26.39 -14.96
C THR A 212 34.46 -26.96 -16.31
N SER A 213 33.71 -27.96 -16.81
CA SER A 213 33.94 -28.53 -18.15
C SER A 213 33.85 -27.46 -19.25
N GLU A 214 32.84 -26.60 -19.19
CA GLU A 214 32.65 -25.54 -20.17
C GLU A 214 33.73 -24.44 -20.08
N LEU A 215 34.18 -24.10 -18.87
CA LEU A 215 35.29 -23.17 -18.67
C LEU A 215 36.61 -23.72 -19.22
N LEU A 216 36.90 -25.01 -19.01
CA LEU A 216 38.11 -25.65 -19.55
C LEU A 216 38.12 -25.70 -21.09
N ARG A 217 36.95 -25.71 -21.73
CA ARG A 217 36.83 -25.55 -23.19
C ARG A 217 37.11 -24.14 -23.69
N ARG A 218 37.12 -23.12 -22.82
CA ARG A 218 37.43 -21.74 -23.21
C ARG A 218 38.95 -21.54 -23.26
N PRO A 219 39.53 -21.25 -24.45
CA PRO A 219 40.99 -21.25 -24.64
C PRO A 219 41.75 -20.22 -23.78
N ALA A 220 41.10 -19.13 -23.35
CA ALA A 220 41.72 -18.13 -22.47
C ALA A 220 41.66 -18.52 -20.97
N ALA A 221 40.61 -19.22 -20.53
CA ALA A 221 40.42 -19.57 -19.12
C ALA A 221 41.36 -20.71 -18.68
N GLY A 222 41.58 -21.71 -19.55
CA GLY A 222 42.53 -22.79 -19.30
C GLY A 222 43.99 -22.32 -19.16
N ARG A 223 44.38 -21.19 -19.76
CA ARG A 223 45.76 -20.68 -19.67
C ARG A 223 46.07 -19.96 -18.36
N CYS A 224 45.08 -19.36 -17.69
CA CYS A 224 45.29 -18.70 -16.39
C CYS A 224 45.16 -19.66 -15.19
N ALA A 225 44.39 -20.74 -15.31
CA ALA A 225 44.20 -21.70 -14.23
C ALA A 225 45.38 -22.69 -14.07
N THR A 226 46.24 -22.81 -15.09
CA THR A 226 47.28 -23.85 -15.16
C THR A 226 48.69 -23.31 -14.93
N THR A 227 48.85 -22.11 -14.36
CA THR A 227 50.15 -21.68 -13.85
C THR A 227 50.30 -22.24 -12.44
N PRO A 228 51.18 -23.24 -12.21
CA PRO A 228 51.51 -23.65 -10.86
C PRO A 228 52.11 -22.44 -10.13
N PRO A 229 51.88 -22.25 -8.82
CA PRO A 229 52.73 -21.35 -8.05
C PRO A 229 54.15 -21.93 -8.09
N ASP A 230 54.96 -21.41 -9.00
CA ASP A 230 56.38 -21.73 -9.06
C ASP A 230 57.04 -21.27 -7.76
N SER A 231 57.81 -22.21 -7.19
CA SER A 231 58.83 -22.03 -6.16
C SER A 231 58.38 -21.64 -4.75
N TRP A 232 58.25 -22.67 -3.89
CA TRP A 232 58.66 -22.54 -2.50
C TRP A 232 60.18 -22.35 -2.47
N SER A 233 60.63 -21.11 -2.62
CA SER A 233 62.00 -20.72 -2.31
C SER A 233 62.13 -20.56 -0.80
N THR A 234 62.72 -21.57 -0.18
CA THR A 234 63.32 -21.52 1.15
C THR A 234 64.32 -20.36 1.21
N GLY A 235 64.07 -19.39 2.08
CA GLY A 235 64.95 -18.25 2.37
C GLY A 235 64.56 -17.58 3.70
N PRO A 236 65.51 -16.99 4.45
CA PRO A 236 65.69 -17.31 5.86
C PRO A 236 64.94 -16.41 6.85
N SER A 237 64.79 -16.97 8.06
CA SER A 237 64.35 -16.35 9.31
C SER A 237 64.53 -14.84 9.40
N SER A 238 63.42 -14.11 9.46
CA SER A 238 63.36 -12.76 10.01
C SER A 238 62.48 -12.73 11.26
N THR A 239 63.15 -12.75 12.39
CA THR A 239 62.82 -12.18 13.70
C THR A 239 61.49 -11.44 13.81
N ILE A 240 60.60 -11.96 14.66
CA ILE A 240 59.37 -11.34 15.13
C ILE A 240 59.70 -10.19 16.09
N PRO A 241 59.28 -8.93 15.85
CA PRO A 241 59.20 -7.94 16.90
C PRO A 241 57.81 -8.02 17.54
N ARG A 242 57.77 -8.42 18.82
CA ARG A 242 56.59 -8.28 19.68
C ARG A 242 56.20 -6.80 19.76
N ARG A 243 54.96 -6.48 19.39
CA ARG A 243 54.31 -5.19 19.72
C ARG A 243 53.23 -5.41 20.78
N PRO A 244 53.05 -4.46 21.72
CA PRO A 244 52.33 -4.68 22.96
C PRO A 244 50.82 -4.52 22.82
N ALA A 245 50.11 -5.19 23.73
CA ALA A 245 48.66 -5.22 23.88
C ALA A 245 48.06 -3.80 23.95
N ARG A 246 47.19 -3.48 22.99
CA ARG A 246 46.25 -2.36 23.10
C ARG A 246 45.05 -2.81 23.92
N ARG A 247 44.93 -2.22 25.12
CA ARG A 247 43.72 -2.21 25.95
C ARG A 247 42.51 -1.75 25.12
N SER A 248 41.50 -2.61 25.02
CA SER A 248 40.15 -2.21 24.62
C SER A 248 39.48 -1.51 25.79
N ALA A 249 39.30 -0.20 25.69
CA ALA A 249 38.29 0.53 26.43
C ALA A 249 37.14 0.80 25.45
N ASN A 250 36.07 0.01 25.55
CA ASN A 250 34.81 0.34 24.88
C ASN A 250 33.78 0.63 25.96
N ALA A 251 33.65 1.92 26.26
CA ALA A 251 32.51 2.49 26.97
C ALA A 251 31.60 3.12 25.90
N SER A 252 30.44 2.53 25.67
CA SER A 252 29.36 3.19 24.93
C SER A 252 28.01 2.68 25.42
N ARG A 253 27.47 3.47 26.37
CA ARG A 253 26.06 3.87 26.53
C ARG A 253 25.02 2.92 25.90
N GLN A 254 24.39 2.13 26.75
CA GLN A 254 22.99 1.73 26.60
C GLN A 254 22.12 2.98 26.67
N SER A 255 21.62 3.44 25.53
CA SER A 255 20.42 4.26 25.47
C SER A 255 19.24 3.34 25.17
N GLY A 256 18.30 3.28 26.10
CA GLY A 256 17.02 2.61 25.93
C GLY A 256 16.26 3.24 24.76
N ARG A 257 15.99 2.41 23.74
CA ARG A 257 14.88 2.61 22.82
C ARG A 257 13.99 1.39 22.94
N SER A 258 12.95 1.54 23.75
CA SER A 258 11.78 0.68 23.76
C SER A 258 11.14 0.76 22.38
N ASN A 259 11.42 -0.23 21.53
CA ASN A 259 10.75 -0.37 20.24
C ASN A 259 9.52 -1.24 20.47
N THR A 260 8.37 -0.59 20.60
CA THR A 260 7.06 -1.22 20.63
C THR A 260 6.82 -1.83 19.25
N ALA A 261 7.10 -3.13 19.13
CA ALA A 261 6.75 -3.93 17.97
C ALA A 261 5.23 -4.12 17.94
N TRP A 262 4.51 -3.23 17.28
CA TRP A 262 3.20 -3.60 16.73
C TRP A 262 3.43 -4.31 15.42
N ASN A 263 3.24 -5.62 15.53
CA ASN A 263 3.18 -6.61 14.49
C ASN A 263 2.23 -6.18 13.37
N THR A 264 2.75 -5.56 12.31
CA THR A 264 2.06 -5.37 11.03
C THR A 264 2.17 -6.63 10.17
N SER A 265 1.80 -7.78 10.73
CA SER A 265 1.59 -8.98 9.91
C SER A 265 0.18 -8.96 9.34
N THR A 266 0.14 -8.92 8.01
CA THR A 266 -0.93 -9.48 7.18
C THR A 266 -2.34 -8.92 7.41
N TRP A 267 -2.57 -7.68 7.00
CA TRP A 267 -3.81 -7.36 6.29
C TRP A 267 -3.52 -7.38 4.80
N SER A 268 -3.29 -8.61 4.31
CA SER A 268 -3.22 -8.95 2.90
C SER A 268 -4.53 -8.57 2.23
N GLY A 269 -4.41 -7.98 1.05
CA GLY A 269 -5.54 -7.48 0.27
C GLY A 269 -6.67 -8.50 0.14
N ARG A 270 -7.79 -8.22 0.80
CA ARG A 270 -9.08 -8.59 0.22
C ARG A 270 -9.44 -7.53 -0.79
N ALA A 271 -9.32 -7.95 -2.03
CA ALA A 271 -9.88 -7.30 -3.17
C ALA A 271 -11.37 -6.99 -2.94
N ILE A 272 -11.79 -5.89 -3.54
CA ILE A 272 -13.15 -5.61 -4.01
C ILE A 272 -14.14 -5.26 -2.89
N SER A 273 -14.31 -3.95 -2.69
CA SER A 273 -15.60 -3.36 -2.33
C SER A 273 -16.60 -3.60 -3.47
N THR A 274 -17.13 -4.81 -3.56
CA THR A 274 -18.41 -5.06 -4.22
C THR A 274 -19.46 -4.44 -3.31
N TRP A 275 -19.84 -3.21 -3.63
CA TRP A 275 -21.12 -2.69 -3.20
C TRP A 275 -22.22 -3.66 -3.66
N PRO A 276 -23.23 -3.96 -2.83
CA PRO A 276 -24.46 -4.56 -3.33
C PRO A 276 -24.98 -3.68 -4.48
N ARG A 277 -25.28 -4.30 -5.62
CA ARG A 277 -26.01 -3.62 -6.72
C ARG A 277 -27.29 -3.02 -6.14
N TRP A 278 -27.36 -1.70 -6.05
CA TRP A 278 -28.61 -0.97 -5.88
C TRP A 278 -29.45 -1.19 -7.15
N ALA A 279 -30.29 -2.23 -7.13
CA ALA A 279 -31.35 -2.42 -8.09
C ALA A 279 -32.64 -1.82 -7.51
N GLY A 280 -33.20 -0.80 -8.18
CA GLY A 280 -34.55 -0.34 -7.87
C GLY A 280 -34.79 1.16 -7.91
N TRP A 281 -34.48 1.84 -9.03
CA TRP A 281 -35.17 3.07 -9.40
C TRP A 281 -36.09 2.77 -10.58
N SER A 282 -37.29 2.29 -10.27
CA SER A 282 -38.38 2.09 -11.22
C SER A 282 -38.95 3.46 -11.59
N ARG A 283 -38.80 3.84 -12.86
CA ARG A 283 -39.55 4.96 -13.45
C ARG A 283 -41.02 4.54 -13.55
N GLY A 284 -41.88 5.14 -12.75
CA GLY A 284 -43.33 5.05 -12.90
C GLY A 284 -43.88 6.27 -13.63
N CYS A 285 -43.86 6.25 -14.96
CA CYS A 285 -44.79 7.05 -15.77
C CYS A 285 -46.02 6.18 -16.03
N GLY A 286 -47.20 6.62 -15.58
CA GLY A 286 -48.45 5.90 -15.80
C GLY A 286 -49.64 6.70 -15.29
N ALA A 287 -50.18 7.56 -16.15
CA ALA A 287 -51.41 8.29 -15.96
C ALA A 287 -52.61 7.40 -15.59
N ARG A 288 -53.50 7.90 -14.73
CA ARG A 288 -54.94 7.67 -14.81
C ARG A 288 -55.73 8.64 -13.91
N SER A 289 -56.38 9.59 -14.59
CA SER A 289 -57.78 10.04 -14.41
C SER A 289 -58.38 10.07 -13.00
N SER A 290 -58.73 11.30 -12.59
CA SER A 290 -59.66 11.68 -11.52
C SER A 290 -61.04 11.01 -11.63
N PRO A 291 -61.80 11.04 -10.51
CA PRO A 291 -63.11 11.66 -10.59
C PRO A 291 -63.33 12.76 -9.55
N ARG A 292 -64.11 13.74 -9.99
CA ARG A 292 -64.62 14.91 -9.28
C ARG A 292 -65.36 14.54 -8.00
N THR A 293 -65.12 15.31 -6.94
CA THR A 293 -66.11 15.55 -5.88
C THR A 293 -66.31 17.05 -5.72
N ASN A 294 -67.56 17.46 -5.98
CA ASN A 294 -68.11 18.79 -5.78
C ASN A 294 -68.09 19.15 -4.29
N VAL A 295 -67.55 20.32 -3.94
CA VAL A 295 -67.87 21.01 -2.70
C VAL A 295 -68.47 22.37 -3.07
N ARG A 296 -69.76 22.54 -2.78
CA ARG A 296 -70.49 23.82 -2.81
C ARG A 296 -70.05 24.68 -1.61
N PRO A 297 -69.93 26.01 -1.75
CA PRO A 297 -69.80 26.92 -0.62
C PRO A 297 -71.19 27.28 -0.08
N SER A 298 -71.38 27.16 1.23
CA SER A 298 -72.49 27.77 1.96
C SER A 298 -72.02 29.10 2.53
N ALA A 299 -72.52 30.19 1.96
CA ALA A 299 -72.53 31.50 2.59
C ALA A 299 -73.94 31.73 3.16
N ALA A 300 -74.02 32.06 4.44
CA ALA A 300 -75.20 32.67 5.02
C ALA A 300 -74.74 33.83 5.91
N ARG A 301 -75.21 35.02 5.55
CA ARG A 301 -75.69 36.01 6.51
C ARG A 301 -77.08 35.58 6.97
#